data_AF-A0A842W555-F1
#
_entry.id   AF-A0A842W555-F1
#
_cell.length_a   1.000
_cell.length_b   1.000
_cell.length_c   1.000
_cell.angle_alpha   90.00
_cell.angle_beta   90.00
_cell.angle_gamma   90.00
#
_symmetry.space_group_name_H-M   'P 1'
#
loop_
_entity.id
_entity.type
_entity.pdbx_description
1 polymer ?
#
loop_
_entity_poly.entity_id
_entity_poly.type
_entity_poly.pdbx_seq_one_letter_code
_entity_poly.pdbx_strand_id
1 'polypeptide(L)'
;MGLKIFFSHVMKDGPLFDIENLAAILEAKPEIDETILCEKADLDHIILFMEQSLKRTDVLVLFCTPNTQKSKYVELEWTATLDKGIPIVPFFADKNDIPTLVSPYEGVEYSPFKTETNGKNLYTIIKKKCSIKSKKSMVKKAQSSDISTLTKKYNMYIRLGNTEVEENNYELAEKYYKKAINVAETELYEYDLLIKAKKLVKKINTYQDIEEQEKNYHGIKLSPAECTAMMELESLVGKKIPNVSRVKYDTFGFAASDSHIKQLGLYPKGLSSLPDTIGSLTSLTELNLGNNNLSSLPGTIKKWLKQLENNGCTILR
;
A
#
# COMPACT_ATOMS: atom_id res chain seq x y z
N MET A 1 -1.47 19.01 -10.32
CA MET A 1 -2.48 18.06 -9.86
C MET A 1 -2.87 17.21 -11.06
N GLY A 2 -2.64 15.91 -10.96
CA GLY A 2 -3.27 14.94 -11.84
C GLY A 2 -4.68 14.62 -11.33
N LEU A 3 -5.42 13.90 -12.16
CA LEU A 3 -6.82 13.58 -11.91
C LEU A 3 -6.96 12.39 -10.97
N LYS A 4 -7.96 12.46 -10.11
CA LYS A 4 -8.41 11.36 -9.26
C LYS A 4 -9.70 10.79 -9.82
N ILE A 5 -9.67 9.49 -10.07
CA ILE A 5 -10.78 8.76 -10.70
C ILE A 5 -11.45 7.92 -9.62
N PHE A 6 -12.78 7.97 -9.52
CA PHE A 6 -13.52 7.05 -8.65
C PHE A 6 -14.18 5.96 -9.48
N PHE A 7 -13.89 4.70 -9.14
CA PHE A 7 -14.49 3.53 -9.78
C PHE A 7 -15.69 3.04 -8.98
N SER A 8 -16.87 3.46 -9.42
CA SER A 8 -18.15 3.03 -8.86
C SER A 8 -18.59 1.73 -9.53
N HIS A 9 -18.63 0.65 -8.76
CA HIS A 9 -18.93 -0.68 -9.27
C HIS A 9 -19.64 -1.53 -8.22
N VAL A 10 -20.38 -2.55 -8.67
CA VAL A 10 -20.88 -3.56 -7.75
C VAL A 10 -19.71 -4.50 -7.40
N MET A 11 -19.38 -4.61 -6.11
CA MET A 11 -18.25 -5.40 -5.59
C MET A 11 -18.11 -6.79 -6.21
N LYS A 12 -19.23 -7.53 -6.33
CA LYS A 12 -19.24 -8.90 -6.87
C LYS A 12 -18.97 -8.97 -8.39
N ASP A 13 -19.14 -7.84 -9.08
CA ASP A 13 -18.97 -7.72 -10.52
C ASP A 13 -17.58 -7.19 -10.90
N GLY A 14 -16.75 -6.81 -9.92
CA GLY A 14 -15.40 -6.31 -10.16
C GLY A 14 -14.52 -7.22 -11.04
N PRO A 15 -14.52 -8.55 -10.83
CA PRO A 15 -13.76 -9.46 -11.69
C PRO A 15 -14.21 -9.47 -13.16
N LEU A 16 -15.46 -9.10 -13.47
CA LEU A 16 -15.98 -9.11 -14.85
C LEU A 16 -15.25 -8.11 -15.75
N PHE A 17 -14.82 -6.99 -15.19
CA PHE A 17 -14.21 -5.89 -15.92
C PHE A 17 -12.70 -5.78 -15.73
N ASP A 18 -12.10 -6.72 -14.99
CA ASP A 18 -10.66 -6.69 -14.71
C ASP A 18 -10.24 -5.35 -14.07
N ILE A 19 -11.03 -4.88 -13.09
CA ILE A 19 -11.00 -3.50 -12.57
C ILE A 19 -9.62 -3.11 -12.03
N GLU A 20 -8.93 -4.02 -11.34
CA GLU A 20 -7.60 -3.76 -10.78
C GLU A 20 -6.56 -3.48 -11.89
N ASN A 21 -6.56 -4.29 -12.95
CA ASN A 21 -5.66 -4.08 -14.07
C ASN A 21 -6.06 -2.84 -14.88
N LEU A 22 -7.36 -2.55 -15.00
CA LEU A 22 -7.85 -1.33 -15.64
C LEU A 22 -7.41 -0.08 -14.87
N ALA A 23 -7.49 -0.10 -13.54
CA ALA A 23 -6.99 0.95 -12.67
C ALA A 23 -5.48 1.14 -12.87
N ALA A 24 -4.70 0.06 -12.88
CA ALA A 24 -3.25 0.13 -13.11
C ALA A 24 -2.88 0.76 -14.47
N ILE A 25 -3.65 0.47 -15.53
CA ILE A 25 -3.45 1.07 -16.87
C ILE A 25 -3.74 2.58 -16.87
N LEU A 26 -4.76 3.00 -16.12
CA LEU A 26 -5.12 4.42 -15.97
C LEU A 26 -4.11 5.16 -15.11
N GLU A 27 -3.70 4.61 -13.97
CA GLU A 27 -2.67 5.19 -13.09
C GLU A 27 -1.28 5.25 -13.73
N ALA A 28 -1.04 4.42 -14.76
CA ALA A 28 0.16 4.55 -15.59
C ALA A 28 0.14 5.81 -16.48
N LYS A 29 -0.98 6.54 -16.58
CA LYS A 29 -1.08 7.78 -17.38
C LYS A 29 -0.64 8.98 -16.57
N PRO A 30 0.12 9.89 -17.18
CA PRO A 30 0.80 10.95 -16.45
C PRO A 30 -0.12 12.01 -15.87
N GLU A 31 -1.34 12.10 -16.39
CA GLU A 31 -2.35 13.05 -15.93
C GLU A 31 -3.34 12.43 -14.94
N ILE A 32 -3.15 11.17 -14.52
CA ILE A 32 -3.95 10.48 -13.53
C ILE A 32 -3.08 10.27 -12.28
N ASP A 33 -3.48 10.85 -11.16
CA ASP A 33 -2.77 10.73 -9.89
C ASP A 33 -3.16 9.43 -9.16
N GLU A 34 -4.42 9.02 -9.24
CA GLU A 34 -4.95 7.89 -8.46
C GLU A 34 -6.29 7.38 -9.02
N THR A 35 -6.52 6.07 -8.91
CA THR A 35 -7.84 5.45 -9.06
C THR A 35 -8.33 4.94 -7.70
N ILE A 36 -9.43 5.49 -7.21
CA ILE A 36 -10.06 5.12 -5.95
C ILE A 36 -11.02 3.97 -6.23
N LEU A 37 -10.76 2.81 -5.61
CA LEU A 37 -11.61 1.62 -5.64
C LEU A 37 -12.45 1.56 -4.36
N CYS A 38 -13.72 1.16 -4.49
CA CYS A 38 -14.52 0.82 -3.32
C CYS A 38 -14.09 -0.58 -2.84
N GLU A 39 -13.47 -0.66 -1.65
CA GLU A 39 -13.12 -1.92 -1.00
C GLU A 39 -14.11 -2.20 0.14
N LYS A 40 -14.31 -3.49 0.47
CA LYS A 40 -15.31 -4.00 1.44
C LYS A 40 -15.39 -3.11 2.68
N ALA A 41 -16.46 -2.32 2.77
CA ALA A 41 -16.77 -1.50 3.92
C ALA A 41 -18.03 -2.05 4.62
N ASP A 42 -17.99 -2.05 5.95
CA ASP A 42 -19.18 -2.15 6.79
C ASP A 42 -20.14 -0.98 6.44
N LEU A 43 -21.44 -1.17 6.62
CA LEU A 43 -22.50 -0.28 6.12
C LEU A 43 -22.35 1.19 6.59
N ASP A 44 -21.81 1.40 7.79
CA ASP A 44 -21.55 2.74 8.33
C ASP A 44 -20.27 3.38 7.76
N HIS A 45 -19.31 2.55 7.36
CA HIS A 45 -18.05 3.02 6.76
C HIS A 45 -18.21 3.34 5.28
N ILE A 46 -19.15 2.71 4.56
CA ILE A 46 -19.33 2.93 3.12
C ILE A 46 -19.84 4.35 2.82
N ILE A 47 -20.75 4.88 3.63
CA ILE A 47 -21.31 6.23 3.43
C ILE A 47 -20.22 7.29 3.70
N LEU A 48 -19.48 7.15 4.79
CA LEU A 48 -18.36 8.03 5.12
C LEU A 48 -17.24 7.96 4.07
N PHE A 49 -16.91 6.76 3.61
CA PHE A 49 -15.95 6.54 2.53
C PHE A 49 -16.41 7.22 1.23
N MET A 50 -17.70 7.10 0.87
CA MET A 50 -18.27 7.75 -0.31
C MET A 50 -18.18 9.28 -0.22
N GLU A 51 -18.56 9.87 0.91
CA GLU A 51 -18.48 11.33 1.09
C GLU A 51 -17.04 11.85 0.99
N GLN A 52 -16.09 11.12 1.59
CA GLN A 52 -14.68 11.50 1.56
C GLN A 52 -14.05 11.29 0.18
N SER A 53 -14.39 10.19 -0.50
CA SER A 53 -13.87 9.87 -1.83
C SER A 53 -14.39 10.87 -2.86
N LEU A 54 -15.70 11.17 -2.87
CA LEU A 54 -16.27 12.12 -3.83
C LEU A 54 -15.76 13.56 -3.66
N LYS A 55 -15.30 13.97 -2.47
CA LYS A 55 -14.71 15.31 -2.24
C LYS A 55 -13.40 15.54 -3.00
N ARG A 56 -12.69 14.46 -3.34
CA ARG A 56 -11.38 14.47 -3.99
C ARG A 56 -11.43 13.87 -5.39
N THR A 57 -12.62 13.55 -5.91
CA THR A 57 -12.81 12.93 -7.21
C THR A 57 -13.01 13.98 -8.29
N ASP A 58 -12.23 13.88 -9.36
CA ASP A 58 -12.38 14.73 -10.54
C ASP A 58 -13.30 14.11 -11.59
N VAL A 59 -13.41 12.78 -11.62
CA VAL A 59 -14.28 12.04 -12.56
C VAL A 59 -14.69 10.70 -11.95
N LEU A 60 -15.96 10.32 -12.17
CA LEU A 60 -16.49 9.01 -11.79
C LEU A 60 -16.61 8.11 -13.02
N VAL A 61 -16.05 6.90 -12.93
CA VAL A 61 -16.31 5.82 -13.88
C VAL A 61 -17.33 4.88 -13.26
N LEU A 62 -18.50 4.77 -13.89
CA LEU A 62 -19.59 3.93 -13.43
C LEU A 62 -19.57 2.61 -14.20
N PHE A 63 -19.29 1.50 -13.53
CA PHE A 63 -19.32 0.17 -14.12
C PHE A 63 -20.77 -0.34 -14.12
N CYS A 64 -21.36 -0.44 -15.31
CA CYS A 64 -22.75 -0.82 -15.51
C CYS A 64 -22.87 -2.31 -15.81
N THR A 65 -23.63 -3.01 -14.97
CA THR A 65 -24.05 -4.40 -15.08
C THR A 65 -25.55 -4.51 -14.74
N PRO A 66 -26.18 -5.69 -14.94
CA PRO A 66 -27.55 -5.90 -14.50
C PRO A 66 -27.77 -5.75 -12.98
N ASN A 67 -26.69 -5.70 -12.18
CA ASN A 67 -26.76 -5.47 -10.74
C ASN A 67 -26.58 -3.99 -10.36
N THR A 68 -26.04 -3.16 -11.24
CA THR A 68 -25.81 -1.72 -10.98
C THR A 68 -27.10 -1.03 -10.56
N GLN A 69 -28.20 -1.28 -11.26
CA GLN A 69 -29.52 -0.70 -10.95
C GLN A 69 -30.19 -1.31 -9.69
N LYS A 70 -29.69 -2.44 -9.19
CA LYS A 70 -30.21 -3.11 -7.99
C LYS A 70 -29.44 -2.70 -6.73
N SER A 71 -28.30 -2.03 -6.89
CA SER A 71 -27.40 -1.66 -5.80
C SER A 71 -27.71 -0.25 -5.32
N LYS A 72 -28.31 -0.14 -4.13
CA LYS A 72 -28.57 1.15 -3.48
C LYS A 72 -27.30 1.98 -3.26
N TYR A 73 -26.15 1.34 -3.02
CA TYR A 73 -24.88 2.05 -2.80
C TYR A 73 -24.36 2.69 -4.08
N VAL A 74 -24.37 1.93 -5.17
CA VAL A 74 -23.95 2.44 -6.48
C VAL A 74 -24.90 3.55 -6.93
N GLU A 75 -26.21 3.40 -6.67
CA GLU A 75 -27.19 4.47 -6.89
C GLU A 75 -26.86 5.74 -6.10
N LEU A 76 -26.56 5.65 -4.81
CA LEU A 76 -26.13 6.78 -4.00
C LEU A 76 -24.84 7.43 -4.52
N GLU A 77 -23.89 6.66 -5.06
CA GLU A 77 -22.62 7.18 -5.58
C GLU A 77 -22.84 8.05 -6.84
N TRP A 78 -23.51 7.51 -7.87
CA TRP A 78 -23.67 8.27 -9.10
C TRP A 78 -24.70 9.40 -8.97
N THR A 79 -25.71 9.28 -8.09
CA THR A 79 -26.64 10.39 -7.81
C THR A 79 -25.95 11.54 -7.08
N ALA A 80 -25.17 11.27 -6.02
CA ALA A 80 -24.40 12.31 -5.33
C ALA A 80 -23.35 12.98 -6.23
N THR A 81 -22.86 12.25 -7.23
CA THR A 81 -21.91 12.75 -8.24
C THR A 81 -22.59 13.73 -9.20
N LEU A 82 -23.83 13.44 -9.63
CA LEU A 82 -24.65 14.36 -10.43
C LEU A 82 -24.90 15.67 -9.68
N ASP A 83 -25.27 15.60 -8.39
CA ASP A 83 -25.53 16.79 -7.56
C ASP A 83 -24.31 17.70 -7.41
N LYS A 84 -23.11 17.10 -7.38
CA LYS A 84 -21.82 17.81 -7.28
C LYS A 84 -21.31 18.32 -8.63
N GLY A 85 -21.96 17.97 -9.74
CA GLY A 85 -21.50 18.32 -11.09
C GLY A 85 -20.20 17.63 -11.50
N ILE A 86 -19.85 16.51 -10.86
CA ILE A 86 -18.67 15.72 -11.22
C ILE A 86 -18.96 14.94 -12.51
N PRO A 87 -18.07 14.96 -13.53
CA PRO A 87 -18.27 14.20 -14.75
C PRO A 87 -18.41 12.69 -14.51
N ILE A 88 -19.40 12.07 -15.15
CA ILE A 88 -19.62 10.61 -15.14
C ILE A 88 -19.25 10.02 -16.50
N VAL A 89 -18.57 8.87 -16.47
CA VAL A 89 -18.27 8.01 -17.62
C VAL A 89 -18.86 6.62 -17.38
N PRO A 90 -19.98 6.25 -18.05
CA PRO A 90 -20.48 4.88 -17.97
C PRO A 90 -19.55 3.92 -18.71
N PHE A 91 -19.26 2.78 -18.09
CA PHE A 91 -18.42 1.69 -18.61
C PHE A 91 -19.25 0.40 -18.56
N PHE A 92 -19.61 -0.16 -19.70
CA PHE A 92 -20.73 -1.10 -19.76
C PHE A 92 -20.49 -2.23 -20.78
N ALA A 93 -21.01 -3.43 -20.51
CA ALA A 93 -21.08 -4.49 -21.51
C ALA A 93 -22.36 -4.42 -22.36
N ASP A 94 -23.48 -4.03 -21.74
CA ASP A 94 -24.75 -3.75 -22.42
C ASP A 94 -25.20 -2.32 -22.08
N LYS A 95 -25.64 -1.56 -23.10
CA LYS A 95 -26.16 -0.20 -22.92
C LYS A 95 -27.42 -0.16 -22.03
N ASN A 96 -28.18 -1.26 -21.99
CA ASN A 96 -29.38 -1.36 -21.16
C ASN A 96 -29.06 -1.37 -19.66
N ASP A 97 -27.83 -1.70 -19.29
CA ASP A 97 -27.40 -1.71 -17.89
C ASP A 97 -27.09 -0.30 -17.37
N ILE A 98 -26.97 0.70 -18.26
CA ILE A 98 -26.70 2.09 -17.88
C ILE A 98 -27.96 2.69 -17.23
N PRO A 99 -27.86 3.29 -16.02
CA PRO A 99 -29.00 3.97 -15.42
C PRO A 99 -29.55 5.07 -16.33
N THR A 100 -30.88 5.22 -16.37
CA THR A 100 -31.57 6.16 -17.29
C THR A 100 -31.02 7.58 -17.22
N LEU A 101 -30.74 8.09 -16.01
CA LEU A 101 -30.17 9.43 -15.79
C LEU A 101 -28.71 9.57 -16.25
N VAL A 102 -27.98 8.46 -16.37
CA VAL A 102 -26.59 8.40 -16.82
C VAL A 102 -26.51 8.06 -18.33
N SER A 103 -27.57 7.51 -18.92
CA SER A 103 -27.61 7.14 -20.35
C SER A 103 -27.26 8.25 -21.35
N PRO A 104 -27.50 9.56 -21.09
CA PRO A 104 -27.06 10.63 -22.01
C PRO A 104 -25.54 10.88 -22.00
N TYR A 105 -24.81 10.36 -21.02
CA TYR A 105 -23.37 10.60 -20.88
C TYR A 105 -22.58 9.71 -21.83
N GLU A 106 -21.61 10.29 -22.53
CA GLU A 106 -20.65 9.54 -23.35
C GLU A 106 -19.85 8.55 -22.48
N GLY A 107 -19.88 7.27 -22.86
CA GLY A 107 -19.28 6.15 -22.13
C GLY A 107 -18.45 5.21 -23.01
N VAL A 108 -17.92 4.15 -22.41
CA VAL A 108 -17.11 3.12 -23.08
C VAL A 108 -17.79 1.77 -22.99
N GLU A 109 -17.90 1.12 -24.14
CA GLU A 109 -18.33 -0.28 -24.21
C GLU A 109 -17.14 -1.21 -23.87
N TYR A 110 -17.36 -2.07 -22.89
CA TYR A 110 -16.39 -3.05 -22.42
C TYR A 110 -16.20 -4.16 -23.45
N SER A 111 -14.94 -4.38 -23.85
CA SER A 111 -14.57 -5.54 -24.66
C SER A 111 -13.87 -6.60 -23.80
N PRO A 112 -14.44 -7.81 -23.64
CA PRO A 112 -13.79 -8.90 -22.91
C PRO A 112 -12.40 -9.22 -23.43
N PHE A 113 -11.48 -9.58 -22.52
CA PHE A 113 -10.08 -9.95 -22.82
C PHE A 113 -9.24 -8.85 -23.50
N LYS A 114 -9.72 -7.59 -23.52
CA LYS A 114 -9.04 -6.45 -24.13
C LYS A 114 -8.77 -5.32 -23.13
N THR A 115 -8.30 -5.64 -21.92
CA THR A 115 -8.09 -4.68 -20.82
C THR A 115 -7.27 -3.44 -21.24
N GLU A 116 -6.20 -3.63 -22.02
CA GLU A 116 -5.37 -2.53 -22.54
C GLU A 116 -6.14 -1.58 -23.46
N THR A 117 -6.98 -2.11 -24.36
CA THR A 117 -7.83 -1.31 -25.25
C THR A 117 -8.93 -0.62 -24.48
N ASN A 118 -9.55 -1.31 -23.52
CA ASN A 118 -10.56 -0.74 -22.64
C ASN A 118 -9.99 0.45 -21.86
N GLY A 119 -8.80 0.30 -21.27
CA GLY A 119 -8.11 1.37 -20.54
C GLY A 119 -7.76 2.56 -21.43
N LYS A 120 -7.32 2.32 -22.68
CA LYS A 120 -7.06 3.40 -23.65
C LYS A 120 -8.32 4.17 -24.03
N ASN A 121 -9.43 3.47 -24.28
CA ASN A 121 -10.70 4.09 -24.62
C ASN A 121 -11.23 4.93 -23.45
N LEU A 122 -11.17 4.36 -22.23
CA LEU A 122 -11.58 5.02 -21.00
C LEU A 122 -10.76 6.28 -20.72
N TYR A 123 -9.43 6.18 -20.82
CA TYR A 123 -8.55 7.34 -20.70
C TYR A 123 -8.88 8.45 -21.71
N THR A 124 -9.21 8.09 -22.95
CA THR A 124 -9.54 9.06 -24.00
C THR A 124 -10.79 9.88 -23.64
N ILE A 125 -11.84 9.23 -23.15
CA ILE A 125 -13.06 9.92 -22.72
C ILE A 125 -12.82 10.76 -21.47
N ILE A 126 -12.09 10.23 -20.48
CA ILE A 126 -11.72 10.97 -19.26
C ILE A 126 -10.94 12.23 -19.60
N LYS A 127 -9.94 12.13 -20.49
CA LYS A 127 -9.12 13.24 -20.94
C LYS A 127 -9.96 14.35 -21.58
N LYS A 128 -10.92 13.97 -22.41
CA LYS A 128 -11.87 14.86 -23.09
C LYS A 128 -12.77 15.57 -22.08
N LYS A 129 -13.40 14.83 -21.16
CA LYS A 129 -14.35 15.37 -20.17
C LYS A 129 -13.68 16.29 -19.14
N CYS A 130 -12.44 15.99 -18.76
CA CYS A 130 -11.71 16.76 -17.76
C CYS A 130 -10.85 17.89 -18.35
N SER A 131 -11.01 18.22 -19.64
CA SER A 131 -10.27 19.28 -20.34
C SER A 131 -8.73 19.19 -20.18
N ILE A 132 -8.17 17.98 -20.18
CA ILE A 132 -6.73 17.78 -20.00
C ILE A 132 -6.00 18.17 -21.30
N LYS A 133 -5.36 19.33 -21.34
CA LYS A 133 -4.44 19.70 -22.43
C LYS A 133 -3.21 18.80 -22.40
N SER A 134 -2.96 18.11 -23.51
CA SER A 134 -1.74 17.31 -23.72
C SER A 134 -0.48 18.16 -23.47
N LYS A 135 0.33 17.83 -22.47
CA LYS A 135 1.64 18.44 -22.18
C LYS A 135 2.71 18.18 -23.26
N LYS A 136 2.34 17.68 -24.44
CA LYS A 136 3.24 17.48 -25.58
C LYS A 136 3.73 18.79 -26.23
N SER A 137 3.22 19.96 -25.80
CA SER A 137 3.55 21.31 -26.32
C SER A 137 4.43 22.17 -25.40
N MET A 138 4.95 21.67 -24.28
CA MET A 138 5.79 22.47 -23.38
C MET A 138 7.06 21.71 -22.98
N VAL A 139 7.94 21.48 -23.96
CA VAL A 139 9.35 21.18 -23.72
C VAL A 139 10.16 22.41 -24.14
N LYS A 140 10.59 23.23 -23.19
CA LYS A 140 11.74 24.12 -23.41
C LYS A 140 13.00 23.25 -23.29
N LYS A 141 13.76 23.14 -24.38
CA LYS A 141 15.01 22.35 -24.47
C LYS A 141 16.09 22.94 -23.55
N ALA A 142 16.57 22.15 -22.59
CA ALA A 142 17.91 22.32 -22.02
C ALA A 142 18.97 21.99 -23.09
N GLN A 143 20.15 22.60 -23.03
CA GLN A 143 21.24 22.32 -23.96
C GLN A 143 21.79 20.89 -23.74
N SER A 144 22.34 20.25 -24.79
CA SER A 144 22.72 18.83 -24.73
C SER A 144 23.82 18.51 -23.69
N SER A 145 24.68 19.47 -23.36
CA SER A 145 25.70 19.37 -22.31
C SER A 145 25.11 19.34 -20.90
N ASP A 146 23.99 20.03 -20.69
CA ASP A 146 23.30 20.09 -19.40
C ASP A 146 22.57 18.77 -19.13
N ILE A 147 21.97 18.17 -20.16
CA ILE A 147 21.25 16.88 -20.06
C ILE A 147 22.17 15.76 -19.57
N SER A 148 23.41 15.68 -20.08
CA SER A 148 24.37 14.63 -19.66
C SER A 148 24.75 14.77 -18.18
N THR A 149 25.00 16.00 -17.74
CA THR A 149 25.36 16.32 -16.36
C THR A 149 24.22 16.04 -15.40
N LEU A 150 23.00 16.45 -15.78
CA LEU A 150 21.79 16.22 -15.01
C LEU A 150 21.41 14.74 -14.92
N THR A 151 21.62 13.98 -15.99
CA THR A 151 21.41 12.52 -15.98
C THR A 151 22.39 11.82 -15.03
N LYS A 152 23.65 12.26 -14.98
CA LYS A 152 24.63 11.76 -14.00
C LYS A 152 24.20 12.08 -12.57
N LYS A 153 23.73 13.31 -12.32
CA LYS A 153 23.23 13.77 -11.01
C LYS A 153 22.02 12.95 -10.55
N TYR A 154 21.07 12.67 -11.45
CA TYR A 154 19.93 11.78 -11.17
C TYR A 154 20.41 10.37 -10.76
N ASN A 155 21.27 9.75 -11.58
CA ASN A 155 21.76 8.39 -11.32
C ASN A 155 22.57 8.29 -10.00
N MET A 156 23.31 9.34 -9.66
CA MET A 156 24.01 9.44 -8.37
C MET A 156 23.04 9.36 -7.19
N TYR A 157 21.93 10.11 -7.22
CA TYR A 157 20.94 10.08 -6.15
C TYR A 157 20.23 8.73 -6.03
N ILE A 158 19.91 8.08 -7.15
CA ILE A 158 19.34 6.72 -7.13
C ILE A 158 20.31 5.74 -6.48
N ARG A 159 21.60 5.80 -6.83
CA ARG A 159 22.62 4.93 -6.25
C ARG A 159 22.75 5.12 -4.73
N LEU A 160 22.83 6.38 -4.28
CA LEU A 160 22.92 6.69 -2.84
C LEU A 160 21.68 6.18 -2.10
N GLY A 161 20.47 6.42 -2.62
CA GLY A 161 19.24 5.91 -2.00
C GLY A 161 19.19 4.39 -1.90
N ASN A 162 19.63 3.66 -2.94
CA ASN A 162 19.68 2.20 -2.90
C ASN A 162 20.66 1.68 -1.83
N THR A 163 21.82 2.32 -1.68
CA THR A 163 22.79 1.96 -0.63
C THR A 163 22.18 2.14 0.77
N GLU A 164 21.47 3.25 1.02
CA GLU A 164 20.81 3.46 2.32
C GLU A 164 19.70 2.42 2.58
N VAL A 165 19.00 1.95 1.55
CA VAL A 165 18.02 0.84 1.68
C VAL A 165 18.70 -0.45 2.12
N GLU A 166 19.88 -0.78 1.58
CA GLU A 166 20.66 -1.96 1.98
C GLU A 166 21.12 -1.87 3.45
N GLU A 167 21.37 -0.65 3.94
CA GLU A 167 21.72 -0.37 5.32
C GLU A 167 20.50 -0.22 6.26
N ASN A 168 19.27 -0.33 5.74
CA ASN A 168 17.99 -0.13 6.45
C ASN A 168 17.77 1.31 6.95
N ASN A 169 18.39 2.30 6.31
CA ASN A 169 18.23 3.72 6.60
C ASN A 169 17.19 4.35 5.67
N TYR A 170 15.92 4.00 5.88
CA TYR A 170 14.84 4.33 4.96
C TYR A 170 14.53 5.83 4.86
N GLU A 171 14.72 6.59 5.94
CA GLU A 171 14.54 8.05 5.95
C GLU A 171 15.56 8.75 5.05
N LEU A 172 16.84 8.36 5.15
CA LEU A 172 17.89 8.92 4.31
C LEU A 172 17.77 8.46 2.85
N ALA A 173 17.34 7.21 2.63
CA ALA A 173 16.99 6.70 1.31
C ALA A 173 15.88 7.51 0.63
N GLU A 174 14.78 7.79 1.36
CA GLU A 174 13.66 8.59 0.85
C GLU A 174 14.12 10.01 0.47
N LYS A 175 14.99 10.62 1.29
CA LYS A 175 15.60 11.92 1.00
C LYS A 175 16.39 11.92 -0.31
N TYR A 176 17.15 10.87 -0.61
CA TYR A 176 17.87 10.76 -1.88
C TYR A 176 16.93 10.55 -3.07
N TYR A 177 15.90 9.72 -2.94
CA TYR A 177 14.91 9.55 -4.02
C TYR A 177 14.10 10.82 -4.29
N LYS A 178 13.74 11.60 -3.26
CA LYS A 178 13.13 12.94 -3.44
C LYS A 178 14.03 13.90 -4.21
N LYS A 179 15.36 13.85 -3.98
CA LYS A 179 16.32 14.61 -4.78
C LYS A 179 16.38 14.13 -6.24
N ALA A 180 16.33 12.82 -6.48
CA ALA A 180 16.26 12.26 -7.83
C ALA A 180 14.96 12.67 -8.56
N ILE A 181 13.83 12.63 -7.87
CA ILE A 181 12.52 13.11 -8.35
C ILE A 181 12.62 14.57 -8.78
N ASN A 182 13.20 15.44 -7.93
CA ASN A 182 13.34 16.85 -8.26
C ASN A 182 14.17 17.07 -9.53
N VAL A 183 15.29 16.36 -9.69
CA VAL A 183 16.12 16.43 -10.91
C VAL A 183 15.34 15.96 -12.14
N ALA A 184 14.59 14.86 -12.04
CA ALA A 184 13.78 14.34 -13.13
C ALA A 184 12.63 15.28 -13.51
N GLU A 185 11.96 15.88 -12.52
CA GLU A 185 10.75 16.68 -12.67
C GLU A 185 11.02 18.13 -13.11
N THR A 186 12.07 18.75 -12.56
CA THR A 186 12.31 20.19 -12.70
C THR A 186 13.52 20.54 -13.56
N GLU A 187 14.51 19.65 -13.64
CA GLU A 187 15.77 19.94 -14.36
C GLU A 187 15.83 19.18 -15.70
N LEU A 188 15.54 17.88 -15.71
CA LEU A 188 15.57 17.03 -16.92
C LEU A 188 14.26 16.99 -17.69
N TYR A 189 13.13 17.16 -17.01
CA TYR A 189 11.79 16.90 -17.54
C TYR A 189 11.66 15.50 -18.17
N GLU A 190 12.34 14.51 -17.57
CA GLU A 190 12.35 13.12 -18.05
C GLU A 190 11.36 12.30 -17.22
N TYR A 191 10.28 11.88 -17.88
CA TYR A 191 9.12 11.27 -17.24
C TYR A 191 9.35 9.81 -16.80
N ASP A 192 10.08 9.02 -17.58
CA ASP A 192 10.42 7.63 -17.24
C ASP A 192 11.32 7.58 -16.00
N LEU A 193 12.25 8.52 -15.87
CA LEU A 193 13.09 8.67 -14.68
C LEU A 193 12.27 9.11 -13.46
N LEU A 194 11.34 10.05 -13.63
CA LEU A 194 10.43 10.49 -12.58
C LEU A 194 9.59 9.32 -12.02
N ILE A 195 8.99 8.51 -12.89
CA ILE A 195 8.20 7.33 -12.48
C ILE A 195 9.08 6.35 -11.71
N LYS A 196 10.29 6.04 -12.22
CA LYS A 196 11.21 5.11 -11.57
C LYS A 196 11.55 5.55 -10.15
N ALA A 197 11.85 6.83 -9.94
CA ALA A 197 12.17 7.36 -8.62
C ALA A 197 10.94 7.38 -7.68
N LYS A 198 9.74 7.74 -8.17
CA LYS A 198 8.49 7.71 -7.38
C LYS A 198 8.10 6.29 -6.94
N LYS A 199 8.31 5.28 -7.79
CA LYS A 199 8.08 3.87 -7.43
C LYS A 199 8.98 3.41 -6.27
N LEU A 200 10.22 3.91 -6.21
CA LEU A 200 11.15 3.59 -5.12
C LEU A 200 10.70 4.21 -3.78
N VAL A 201 10.20 5.45 -3.80
CA VAL A 201 9.58 6.09 -2.61
C VAL A 201 8.34 5.31 -2.18
N LYS A 202 7.44 4.97 -3.11
CA LYS A 202 6.25 4.15 -2.79
C LYS A 202 6.66 2.83 -2.15
N LYS A 203 7.68 2.17 -2.70
CA LYS A 203 8.21 0.90 -2.18
C LYS A 203 8.72 1.05 -0.74
N ILE A 204 9.49 2.10 -0.43
CA ILE A 204 9.92 2.40 0.95
C ILE A 204 8.70 2.65 1.86
N ASN A 205 7.76 3.48 1.42
CA ASN A 205 6.61 3.84 2.24
C ASN A 205 5.67 2.64 2.47
N THR A 206 5.58 1.70 1.52
CA THR A 206 4.84 0.44 1.72
C THR A 206 5.53 -0.45 2.77
N TYR A 207 6.88 -0.40 2.88
CA TYR A 207 7.58 -1.07 3.97
C TYR A 207 7.34 -0.37 5.32
N GLN A 208 7.20 0.96 5.34
CA GLN A 208 6.82 1.72 6.54
C GLN A 208 5.34 1.46 6.96
N ASP A 209 4.41 1.40 6.00
CA ASP A 209 2.99 1.11 6.26
C ASP A 209 2.75 -0.32 6.80
N ILE A 210 3.60 -1.28 6.44
CA ILE A 210 3.54 -2.66 7.00
C ILE A 210 4.03 -2.68 8.46
N GLU A 211 4.88 -1.75 8.88
CA GLU A 211 5.31 -1.64 10.28
C GLU A 211 4.25 -0.99 11.19
N GLU A 212 3.32 -0.17 10.63
CA GLU A 212 2.37 0.64 11.43
C GLU A 212 0.94 0.08 11.63
N GLN A 213 0.50 -0.96 10.91
CA GLN A 213 -0.90 -1.44 11.02
C GLN A 213 -1.14 -2.44 12.16
N GLU A 214 -1.60 -2.02 13.33
CA GLU A 214 -1.88 -2.94 14.47
C GLU A 214 -2.73 -4.19 14.10
N LYS A 215 -2.21 -5.40 14.35
CA LYS A 215 -2.91 -6.69 14.26
C LYS A 215 -3.27 -7.23 15.65
N ASN A 216 -4.36 -7.98 15.72
CA ASN A 216 -4.87 -8.54 16.97
C ASN A 216 -4.28 -9.95 17.24
N TYR A 217 -3.56 -10.10 18.35
CA TYR A 217 -3.08 -11.37 18.88
C TYR A 217 -3.83 -11.71 20.17
N HIS A 218 -4.82 -12.62 20.08
CA HIS A 218 -5.69 -13.06 21.19
C HIS A 218 -6.27 -11.92 22.05
N GLY A 219 -6.70 -10.83 21.42
CA GLY A 219 -7.28 -9.66 22.08
C GLY A 219 -6.28 -8.54 22.37
N ILE A 220 -4.98 -8.75 22.12
CA ILE A 220 -3.92 -7.75 22.31
C ILE A 220 -3.56 -7.15 20.95
N LYS A 221 -3.57 -5.81 20.87
CA LYS A 221 -3.10 -5.09 19.68
C LYS A 221 -1.57 -5.09 19.67
N LEU A 222 -0.98 -5.55 18.58
CA LEU A 222 0.47 -5.61 18.35
C LEU A 222 0.77 -5.14 16.93
N SER A 223 2.00 -4.72 16.63
CA SER A 223 2.39 -4.49 15.22
C SER A 223 2.23 -5.78 14.38
N PRO A 224 2.05 -5.71 13.05
CA PRO A 224 1.89 -6.88 12.20
C PRO A 224 3.03 -7.88 12.33
N ALA A 225 4.26 -7.37 12.37
CA ALA A 225 5.46 -8.18 12.39
C ALA A 225 5.61 -8.91 13.73
N GLU A 226 5.26 -8.27 14.84
CA GLU A 226 5.25 -8.91 16.17
C GLU A 226 4.11 -9.92 16.28
N CYS A 227 2.93 -9.60 15.74
CA CYS A 227 1.79 -10.52 15.70
C CYS A 227 2.11 -11.81 14.92
N THR A 228 2.74 -11.70 13.74
CA THR A 228 3.21 -12.86 12.97
C THR A 228 4.24 -13.67 13.76
N ALA A 229 5.23 -13.02 14.37
CA ALA A 229 6.24 -13.72 15.17
C ALA A 229 5.61 -14.51 16.33
N MET A 230 4.61 -13.92 17.00
CA MET A 230 3.90 -14.57 18.09
C MET A 230 3.02 -15.74 17.64
N MET A 231 2.37 -15.65 16.47
CA MET A 231 1.63 -16.78 15.88
C MET A 231 2.55 -17.93 15.49
N GLU A 232 3.73 -17.65 14.92
CA GLU A 232 4.72 -18.67 14.58
C GLU A 232 5.30 -19.33 15.83
N LEU A 233 5.60 -18.55 16.87
CA LEU A 233 6.02 -19.08 18.17
C LEU A 233 4.95 -19.97 18.82
N GLU A 234 3.67 -19.59 18.76
CA GLU A 234 2.57 -20.46 19.23
C GLU A 234 2.51 -21.78 18.49
N SER A 235 2.71 -21.74 17.16
CA SER A 235 2.74 -22.93 16.32
C SER A 235 3.87 -23.89 16.73
N LEU A 236 5.07 -23.34 16.98
CA LEU A 236 6.23 -24.12 17.44
C LEU A 236 6.05 -24.69 18.85
N VAL A 237 5.45 -23.91 19.76
CA VAL A 237 5.21 -24.32 21.14
C VAL A 237 4.01 -25.28 21.24
N GLY A 238 3.09 -25.24 20.27
CA GLY A 238 1.84 -26.01 20.27
C GLY A 238 0.83 -25.55 21.31
N LYS A 239 1.02 -24.36 21.91
CA LYS A 239 0.13 -23.77 22.92
C LYS A 239 0.13 -22.26 22.80
N LYS A 240 -1.00 -21.66 23.18
CA LYS A 240 -1.13 -20.20 23.22
C LYS A 240 -0.15 -19.57 24.20
N ILE A 241 0.48 -18.47 23.83
CA ILE A 241 1.40 -17.74 24.70
C ILE A 241 0.58 -16.70 25.46
N PRO A 242 0.36 -16.86 26.78
CA PRO A 242 -0.54 -15.99 27.52
C PRO A 242 0.05 -14.60 27.74
N ASN A 243 -0.80 -13.57 27.74
CA ASN A 243 -0.43 -12.24 28.23
C ASN A 243 -0.33 -12.28 29.76
N VAL A 244 0.80 -11.83 30.31
CA VAL A 244 1.09 -11.81 31.75
C VAL A 244 1.43 -10.39 32.19
N SER A 245 1.21 -10.07 33.46
CA SER A 245 1.52 -8.74 34.00
C SER A 245 3.02 -8.45 34.02
N ARG A 246 3.86 -9.49 34.16
CA ARG A 246 5.32 -9.41 34.13
C ARG A 246 5.92 -10.78 33.85
N VAL A 247 6.95 -10.84 33.02
CA VAL A 247 7.76 -12.05 32.81
C VAL A 247 8.77 -12.20 33.95
N LYS A 248 8.86 -13.41 34.51
CA LYS A 248 9.89 -13.82 35.48
C LYS A 248 10.74 -14.95 34.88
N TYR A 249 11.77 -15.37 35.63
CA TYR A 249 12.72 -16.40 35.21
C TYR A 249 12.09 -17.77 34.88
N ASP A 250 10.87 -18.06 35.35
CA ASP A 250 10.16 -19.32 35.15
C ASP A 250 8.91 -19.19 34.26
N THR A 251 8.70 -18.02 33.65
CA THR A 251 7.43 -17.68 33.01
C THR A 251 7.35 -18.15 31.55
N PHE A 252 6.19 -18.70 31.20
CA PHE A 252 5.73 -18.84 29.82
C PHE A 252 4.62 -17.83 29.55
N GLY A 253 4.92 -16.81 28.74
CA GLY A 253 3.99 -15.71 28.46
C GLY A 253 4.71 -14.49 27.92
N PHE A 254 3.95 -13.46 27.59
CA PHE A 254 4.49 -12.17 27.14
C PHE A 254 3.82 -11.02 27.88
N ALA A 255 4.50 -9.87 27.92
CA ALA A 255 3.90 -8.61 28.34
C ALA A 255 4.14 -7.57 27.24
N ALA A 256 3.07 -6.85 26.87
CA ALA A 256 3.11 -5.82 25.84
C ALA A 256 2.67 -4.46 26.40
N SER A 257 3.26 -3.38 25.90
CA SER A 257 2.85 -2.00 26.12
C SER A 257 2.99 -1.22 24.82
N ASP A 258 2.11 -0.25 24.60
CA ASP A 258 2.16 0.62 23.41
C ASP A 258 2.18 -0.18 22.09
N SER A 259 1.37 -1.24 22.02
CA SER A 259 1.30 -2.15 20.86
C SER A 259 2.62 -2.87 20.51
N HIS A 260 3.56 -2.92 21.47
CA HIS A 260 4.84 -3.60 21.33
C HIS A 260 5.12 -4.58 22.46
N ILE A 261 5.71 -5.74 22.13
CA ILE A 261 6.15 -6.72 23.13
C ILE A 261 7.39 -6.20 23.86
N LYS A 262 7.28 -6.02 25.17
CA LYS A 262 8.37 -5.56 26.04
C LYS A 262 9.05 -6.69 26.76
N GLN A 263 8.33 -7.77 27.05
CA GLN A 263 8.88 -8.93 27.75
C GLN A 263 8.35 -10.22 27.12
N LEU A 264 9.24 -11.19 26.91
CA LEU A 264 8.87 -12.50 26.37
C LEU A 264 9.54 -13.61 27.19
N GLY A 265 8.72 -14.49 27.75
CA GLY A 265 9.14 -15.69 28.46
C GLY A 265 8.73 -16.96 27.73
N LEU A 266 9.72 -17.77 27.34
CA LEU A 266 9.57 -19.06 26.68
C LEU A 266 10.13 -20.21 27.53
N TYR A 267 10.21 -20.01 28.85
CA TYR A 267 10.70 -20.99 29.80
C TYR A 267 9.60 -21.98 30.23
N PRO A 268 9.90 -23.26 30.41
CA PRO A 268 10.58 -24.12 29.44
C PRO A 268 9.59 -24.63 28.39
N LYS A 269 9.97 -24.64 27.11
CA LYS A 269 9.14 -25.16 26.01
C LYS A 269 9.82 -26.15 25.08
N GLY A 270 11.04 -26.57 25.40
CA GLY A 270 11.76 -27.56 24.61
C GLY A 270 12.03 -27.11 23.17
N LEU A 271 12.05 -25.79 22.93
CA LEU A 271 12.26 -25.22 21.60
C LEU A 271 13.63 -25.64 21.07
N SER A 272 13.66 -26.24 19.88
CA SER A 272 14.89 -26.57 19.16
C SER A 272 15.32 -25.49 18.17
N SER A 273 14.39 -24.61 17.79
CA SER A 273 14.62 -23.45 16.93
C SER A 273 13.71 -22.29 17.35
N LEU A 274 14.02 -21.10 16.81
CA LEU A 274 13.16 -19.93 16.84
C LEU A 274 12.80 -19.57 15.39
N PRO A 275 11.62 -18.99 15.13
CA PRO A 275 11.27 -18.54 13.80
C PRO A 275 12.12 -17.32 13.42
N ASP A 276 12.50 -17.18 12.14
CA ASP A 276 13.27 -16.02 11.68
C ASP A 276 12.53 -14.69 11.95
N THR A 277 11.19 -14.73 11.97
CA THR A 277 10.32 -13.60 12.27
C THR A 277 10.47 -13.08 13.70
N ILE A 278 11.02 -13.84 14.66
CA ILE A 278 11.26 -13.35 16.02
C ILE A 278 12.19 -12.14 16.06
N GLY A 279 12.98 -11.94 14.99
CA GLY A 279 13.80 -10.75 14.79
C GLY A 279 13.01 -9.43 14.78
N SER A 280 11.69 -9.47 14.58
CA SER A 280 10.81 -8.30 14.62
C SER A 280 10.57 -7.76 16.03
N LEU A 281 10.84 -8.55 17.08
CA LEU A 281 10.64 -8.16 18.48
C LEU A 281 11.78 -7.25 18.97
N THR A 282 11.91 -6.06 18.38
CA THR A 282 13.03 -5.12 18.63
C THR A 282 12.84 -4.29 19.89
N SER A 283 11.60 -4.21 20.39
CA SER A 283 11.20 -3.48 21.62
C SER A 283 11.41 -4.26 22.93
N LEU A 284 11.99 -5.46 22.87
CA LEU A 284 12.17 -6.30 24.05
C LEU A 284 13.14 -5.67 25.06
N THR A 285 12.72 -5.67 26.31
CA THR A 285 13.50 -5.30 27.50
C THR A 285 13.92 -6.53 28.31
N GLU A 286 13.17 -7.63 28.20
CA GLU A 286 13.46 -8.91 28.84
C GLU A 286 13.09 -10.07 27.91
N LEU A 287 14.03 -10.98 27.69
CA LEU A 287 13.84 -12.18 26.88
C LEU A 287 14.34 -13.40 27.66
N ASN A 288 13.45 -14.33 27.97
CA ASN A 288 13.80 -15.56 28.66
C ASN A 288 13.63 -16.79 27.75
N LEU A 289 14.76 -17.35 27.33
CA LEU A 289 14.89 -18.56 26.52
C LEU A 289 15.38 -19.76 27.34
N GLY A 290 15.48 -19.62 28.66
CA GLY A 290 16.04 -20.63 29.55
C GLY A 290 15.38 -22.00 29.41
N ASN A 291 16.19 -23.05 29.60
CA ASN A 291 15.73 -24.44 29.60
C ASN A 291 14.97 -24.83 28.31
N ASN A 292 15.53 -24.42 27.17
CA ASN A 292 15.17 -24.86 25.82
C ASN A 292 16.35 -25.61 25.15
N ASN A 293 16.10 -26.21 23.98
CA ASN A 293 17.06 -27.05 23.24
C ASN A 293 17.69 -26.30 22.05
N LEU A 294 17.92 -24.99 22.20
CA LEU A 294 18.44 -24.10 21.14
C LEU A 294 19.95 -24.34 20.93
N SER A 295 20.30 -25.43 20.25
CA SER A 295 21.70 -25.84 20.04
C SER A 295 22.37 -25.14 18.86
N SER A 296 21.60 -24.74 17.84
CA SER A 296 22.10 -23.99 16.70
C SER A 296 21.11 -22.89 16.31
N LEU A 297 21.58 -21.64 16.28
CA LEU A 297 20.80 -20.49 15.85
C LEU A 297 21.36 -19.96 14.51
N PRO A 298 20.51 -19.68 13.52
CA PRO A 298 20.94 -19.08 12.26
C PRO A 298 21.51 -17.68 12.48
N GLY A 299 22.29 -17.19 11.51
CA GLY A 299 23.00 -15.90 11.61
C GLY A 299 22.07 -14.70 11.86
N THR A 300 20.86 -14.75 11.33
CA THR A 300 19.76 -13.79 11.55
C THR A 300 19.42 -13.66 13.04
N ILE A 301 19.18 -14.78 13.73
CA ILE A 301 18.85 -14.80 15.15
C ILE A 301 20.02 -14.34 16.01
N LYS A 302 21.26 -14.73 15.65
CA LYS A 302 22.45 -14.26 16.36
C LYS A 302 22.62 -12.74 16.28
N LYS A 303 22.35 -12.16 15.10
CA LYS A 303 22.40 -10.70 14.89
C LYS A 303 21.34 -9.99 15.74
N TRP A 304 20.12 -10.52 15.75
CA TRP A 304 19.02 -9.98 16.56
C TRP A 304 19.30 -10.04 18.07
N LEU A 305 19.80 -11.16 18.60
CA LEU A 305 20.17 -11.27 20.02
C LEU A 305 21.22 -10.22 20.40
N LYS A 306 22.22 -9.99 19.54
CA LYS A 306 23.25 -8.96 19.76
C LYS A 306 22.66 -7.55 19.73
N GLN A 307 21.70 -7.29 18.84
CA GLN A 307 21.00 -6.01 18.78
C GLN A 307 20.20 -5.75 20.07
N LEU A 308 19.53 -6.77 20.61
CA LEU A 308 18.81 -6.68 21.88
C LEU A 308 19.75 -6.38 23.06
N GLU A 309 20.87 -7.10 23.15
CA GLU A 309 21.89 -6.84 24.18
C GLU A 309 22.40 -5.38 24.10
N ASN A 310 22.68 -4.90 22.88
CA ASN A 310 23.12 -3.51 22.66
C ASN A 310 22.06 -2.47 23.06
N ASN A 311 20.77 -2.82 22.94
CA ASN A 311 19.65 -1.98 23.34
C ASN A 311 19.31 -2.09 24.84
N GLY A 312 20.11 -2.82 25.62
CA GLY A 312 19.92 -2.98 27.07
C GLY A 312 18.88 -4.04 27.47
N CYS A 313 18.49 -4.93 26.56
CA CYS A 313 17.59 -6.04 26.87
C CYS A 313 18.29 -7.08 27.76
N THR A 314 17.61 -7.53 28.80
CA THR A 314 18.07 -8.63 29.66
C THR A 314 17.72 -9.97 29.03
N ILE A 315 18.72 -10.73 28.60
CA ILE A 315 18.53 -12.05 27.97
C ILE A 315 18.91 -13.16 28.96
N LEU A 316 17.94 -13.99 29.32
CA LEU A 316 18.14 -15.22 30.08
C LEU A 316 18.20 -16.40 29.09
N ARG A 317 19.30 -17.16 29.10
CA ARG A 317 19.58 -18.26 28.17
C ARG A 317 19.51 -19.61 28.87
#